data_AF-A0A196NDN6-F1
#
_entry.id   AF-A0A196NDN6-F1
#
_cell.length_a   1.000
_cell.length_b   1.000
_cell.length_c   1.000
_cell.angle_alpha   90.00
_cell.angle_beta   90.00
_cell.angle_gamma   90.00
#
_symmetry.space_group_name_H-M   'P 1'
#
loop_
_entity.id
_entity.type
_entity.pdbx_description
1 polymer ?
#
loop_
_entity_poly.entity_id
_entity_poly.type
_entity_poly.pdbx_seq_one_letter_code
_entity_poly.pdbx_strand_id
1 'polypeptide(L)'
;MAKDVDLGPELEKVVADLVASGRFASRSALLEEGARLVVAHNRQLDALDTAIEAGIADEKAGRLIGTEELLDHLHRQLSKRSAA
;
A
#
# COMPACT_ATOMS: atom_id res chain seq x y z
N MET A 1 -23.20 3.19 0.71
CA MET A 1 -24.06 3.70 1.82
C MET A 1 -23.19 4.43 2.84
N ALA A 2 -22.77 5.65 2.53
CA ALA A 2 -22.26 6.59 3.52
C ALA A 2 -23.46 7.39 4.05
N LYS A 3 -24.08 6.90 5.13
CA LYS A 3 -25.17 7.58 5.82
C LYS A 3 -24.55 8.60 6.78
N ASP A 4 -24.75 9.88 6.50
CA ASP A 4 -24.58 11.04 7.38
C ASP A 4 -23.42 10.99 8.40
N VAL A 5 -22.19 10.92 7.89
CA VAL A 5 -21.01 11.30 8.69
C VAL A 5 -20.91 12.82 8.65
N ASP A 6 -20.99 13.51 9.79
CA ASP A 6 -20.69 14.94 9.86
C ASP A 6 -19.19 15.15 9.69
N LEU A 7 -18.79 15.84 8.61
CA LEU A 7 -17.39 16.15 8.33
C LEU A 7 -16.94 17.46 8.98
N GLY A 8 -17.87 18.23 9.57
CA GLY A 8 -17.63 19.58 10.02
C GLY A 8 -17.63 20.60 8.86
N PRO A 9 -17.76 21.90 9.20
CA PRO A 9 -18.08 22.95 8.23
C PRO A 9 -17.02 23.17 7.15
N GLU A 10 -15.73 23.06 7.51
CA GLU A 10 -14.62 23.26 6.56
C GLU A 10 -14.57 22.17 5.50
N LEU A 11 -14.69 20.90 5.92
CA LEU A 11 -14.64 19.77 4.99
C LEU A 11 -15.90 19.67 4.14
N GLU A 12 -17.08 19.99 4.68
CA GLU A 12 -18.31 20.05 3.87
C GLU A 12 -18.21 21.12 2.78
N LYS A 13 -17.57 22.26 3.05
CA LYS A 13 -17.31 23.28 2.02
C LYS A 13 -16.40 22.76 0.91
N VAL A 14 -15.28 22.11 1.28
CA VAL A 14 -14.36 21.51 0.29
C VAL A 14 -15.05 20.44 -0.55
N VAL A 15 -15.87 19.59 0.08
CA VAL A 15 -16.65 18.58 -0.63
C VAL A 15 -17.65 19.21 -1.60
N ALA A 16 -18.35 20.28 -1.18
CA ALA A 16 -19.26 21.00 -2.05
C ALA A 16 -18.55 21.59 -3.27
N ASP A 17 -17.38 22.21 -3.09
CA ASP A 17 -16.58 22.76 -4.19
C ASP A 17 -16.10 21.65 -5.16
N LEU A 18 -15.69 20.50 -4.63
CA LEU A 18 -15.25 19.36 -5.44
C LEU A 18 -16.39 18.72 -6.24
N VAL A 19 -17.60 18.66 -5.69
CA VAL A 19 -18.80 18.21 -6.43
C VAL A 19 -19.22 19.26 -7.46
N ALA A 20 -19.23 20.55 -7.10
CA ALA A 20 -19.61 21.64 -7.99
C ALA A 20 -18.66 21.78 -9.19
N SER A 21 -17.37 21.47 -9.01
CA SER A 21 -16.40 21.41 -10.12
C SER A 21 -16.63 20.25 -11.11
N GLY A 22 -17.55 19.33 -10.80
CA GLY A 22 -17.84 18.14 -11.61
C GLY A 22 -16.81 17.01 -11.45
N ARG A 23 -15.81 17.17 -10.57
CA ARG A 23 -14.80 16.14 -10.32
C ARG A 23 -15.40 14.89 -9.68
N PHE A 24 -16.45 15.04 -8.89
CA PHE A 24 -17.22 13.94 -8.31
C PHE A 24 -18.71 14.14 -8.54
N ALA A 25 -19.42 13.07 -8.89
CA ALA A 25 -20.85 13.12 -9.18
C ALA A 25 -21.71 13.40 -7.94
N SER A 26 -21.21 13.09 -6.75
CA SER A 26 -21.90 13.35 -5.48
C SER A 26 -20.93 13.27 -4.30
N ARG A 27 -21.38 13.78 -3.15
CA ARG A 27 -20.70 13.61 -1.85
C ARG A 27 -20.44 12.15 -1.52
N SER A 28 -21.44 11.28 -1.71
CA SER A 28 -21.28 9.84 -1.44
C SER A 28 -20.22 9.20 -2.34
N ALA A 29 -20.18 9.58 -3.63
CA ALA A 29 -19.15 9.07 -4.55
C ALA A 29 -17.74 9.49 -4.13
N LEU A 30 -17.56 10.75 -3.70
CA LEU A 30 -16.28 11.24 -3.16
C LEU A 30 -15.86 10.45 -1.92
N LEU A 31 -16.76 10.26 -0.96
CA LEU A 31 -16.45 9.57 0.30
C LEU A 31 -16.15 8.08 0.08
N GLU A 32 -16.89 7.42 -0.81
CA GLU A 32 -16.64 6.01 -1.16
C GLU A 32 -15.28 5.85 -1.86
N GLU A 33 -14.93 6.76 -2.77
CA GLU A 33 -13.62 6.75 -3.41
C GLU A 33 -12.49 7.09 -2.42
N GLY A 34 -12.69 8.07 -1.55
CA GLY A 34 -11.74 8.40 -0.49
C GLY A 34 -11.50 7.23 0.45
N ALA A 35 -12.55 6.57 0.91
CA ALA A 35 -12.45 5.37 1.75
C ALA A 35 -11.71 4.24 1.02
N ARG A 36 -11.98 4.04 -0.28
CA ARG A 36 -11.29 3.05 -1.11
C ARG A 36 -9.78 3.32 -1.16
N LEU A 37 -9.37 4.57 -1.35
CA LEU A 37 -7.95 4.96 -1.39
C LEU A 37 -7.25 4.75 -0.05
N VAL A 38 -7.90 5.14 1.06
CA VAL A 38 -7.36 4.92 2.42
C VAL A 38 -7.18 3.42 2.70
N VAL A 39 -8.17 2.60 2.38
CA VAL A 39 -8.07 1.14 2.57
C VAL A 39 -6.97 0.55 1.69
N ALA A 40 -6.82 1.01 0.45
CA ALA A 40 -5.74 0.56 -0.43
C ALA A 40 -4.36 0.93 0.14
N HIS A 41 -4.21 2.14 0.66
CA HIS A 41 -2.96 2.59 1.29
C HIS A 41 -2.64 1.78 2.54
N ASN A 42 -3.61 1.58 3.45
CA ASN A 42 -3.39 0.81 4.66
C ASN A 42 -2.98 -0.64 4.36
N ARG A 43 -3.57 -1.27 3.34
CA ARG A 43 -3.15 -2.61 2.90
C ARG A 43 -1.68 -2.67 2.46
N GLN A 44 -1.16 -1.59 1.85
CA GLN A 44 0.25 -1.52 1.48
C GLN A 44 1.15 -1.37 2.71
N LEU A 45 0.71 -0.60 3.71
CA LEU A 45 1.42 -0.48 4.99
C LEU A 45 1.41 -1.81 5.75
N ASP A 46 0.27 -2.48 5.85
CA ASP A 46 0.16 -3.81 6.50
C ASP A 46 1.10 -4.84 5.84
N ALA A 47 1.20 -4.81 4.50
CA ALA A 47 2.11 -5.67 3.76
C ALA A 47 3.59 -5.34 4.03
N LEU A 48 3.91 -4.05 4.18
CA LEU A 48 5.26 -3.61 4.53
C LEU A 48 5.62 -4.04 5.96
N ASP A 49 4.73 -3.82 6.93
CA ASP A 49 4.94 -4.22 8.32
C ASP A 49 5.16 -5.74 8.42
N THR A 50 4.34 -6.52 7.71
CA THR A 50 4.51 -7.98 7.61
C THR A 50 5.89 -8.36 7.06
N ALA A 51 6.36 -7.66 6.01
CA ALA A 51 7.66 -7.93 5.41
C ALA A 51 8.83 -7.57 6.35
N ILE A 52 8.71 -6.47 7.11
CA ILE A 52 9.69 -6.06 8.12
C ILE A 52 9.74 -7.09 9.25
N GLU A 53 8.60 -7.51 9.78
CA GLU A 53 8.52 -8.53 10.81
C GLU A 53 9.15 -9.86 10.37
N ALA A 54 8.90 -10.27 9.13
CA ALA A 54 9.52 -11.45 8.54
C ALA A 54 11.06 -11.31 8.47
N GLY A 55 11.57 -10.15 8.03
CA GLY A 55 13.01 -9.88 8.00
C GLY A 55 13.66 -9.93 9.38
N ILE A 56 13.00 -9.37 10.40
CA ILE A 56 13.46 -9.45 11.79
C ILE A 56 13.46 -10.90 12.28
N ALA A 57 12.45 -11.69 11.91
CA ALA A 57 12.40 -13.11 12.25
C ALA A 57 13.50 -13.92 11.54
N ASP A 58 13.84 -13.59 10.29
CA ASP A 58 14.95 -14.17 9.54
C ASP A 58 16.30 -13.86 10.19
N GLU A 59 16.50 -12.62 10.63
CA GLU A 59 17.70 -12.21 11.39
C GLU A 59 17.84 -13.00 12.69
N LYS A 60 16.78 -13.05 13.51
CA LYS A 60 16.77 -13.79 14.78
C LYS A 60 17.02 -15.28 14.60
N ALA A 61 16.62 -15.84 13.45
CA ALA A 61 16.84 -17.24 13.12
C ALA A 61 18.18 -17.50 12.41
N GLY A 62 19.01 -16.48 12.18
CA GLY A 62 20.30 -16.61 11.50
C GLY A 62 20.20 -16.97 10.03
N ARG A 63 19.11 -16.59 9.34
CA ARG A 63 18.88 -16.87 7.91
C ARG A 63 19.48 -15.84 6.96
N LEU A 64 20.03 -14.74 7.47
CA LEU A 64 20.68 -13.73 6.65
C LEU A 64 22.01 -14.26 6.10
N ILE A 65 22.25 -13.98 4.82
CA ILE A 65 23.51 -14.30 4.15
C ILE A 65 24.27 -13.01 3.80
N GLY A 66 25.58 -13.13 3.67
CA GLY A 66 26.42 -12.01 3.24
C GLY A 66 26.15 -11.60 1.79
N THR A 67 26.49 -10.36 1.44
CA THR A 67 26.28 -9.83 0.09
C THR A 67 27.02 -10.63 -0.99
N GLU A 68 28.26 -11.05 -0.72
CA GLU A 68 29.04 -11.88 -1.66
C GLU A 68 28.37 -13.24 -1.90
N GLU A 69 27.94 -13.90 -0.83
CA GLU A 69 27.23 -15.18 -0.90
C GLU A 69 25.91 -15.07 -1.67
N LEU A 70 25.17 -13.97 -1.47
CA LEU A 70 23.95 -13.66 -2.22
C LEU A 70 24.23 -13.49 -3.72
N LEU A 71 25.25 -12.71 -4.09
CA LEU A 71 25.61 -12.48 -5.50
C LEU A 71 26.01 -13.78 -6.19
N ASP A 72 26.80 -14.62 -5.54
CA ASP A 72 27.19 -15.94 -6.04
C ASP A 72 25.98 -16.87 -6.21
N HIS A 73 25.05 -16.82 -5.26
CA HIS A 73 23.80 -17.57 -5.37
C HIS A 73 22.98 -17.12 -6.60
N LEU A 74 22.79 -15.82 -6.77
CA LEU A 74 22.02 -15.24 -7.88
C LEU A 74 22.67 -15.53 -9.24
N HIS A 75 23.98 -15.37 -9.38
CA HIS A 75 24.71 -15.70 -10.60
C HIS A 75 24.51 -17.16 -11.01
N ARG A 76 24.56 -18.08 -10.04
CA ARG A 76 24.33 -19.52 -10.29
C ARG A 76 22.90 -19.78 -10.74
N GLN A 77 21.89 -19.16 -10.12
CA GLN A 77 20.50 -19.36 -10.50
C GLN A 77 20.17 -18.79 -11.88
N LEU A 78 20.64 -17.58 -12.19
CA LEU A 78 20.37 -16.92 -13.47
C LEU A 78 21.08 -17.62 -14.63
N SER A 79 22.34 -18.05 -14.43
CA SER A 79 23.08 -18.82 -15.45
C SER A 79 22.36 -20.12 -15.81
N LYS A 80 21.81 -20.83 -14.81
CA LYS A 80 21.02 -22.06 -15.02
C LYS A 80 19.73 -21.80 -15.79
N ARG A 81 19.04 -20.68 -15.54
CA ARG A 81 17.82 -20.31 -16.28
C ARG A 81 18.08 -19.90 -17.72
N SER A 82 19.26 -19.34 -18.04
CA SER A 82 19.59 -18.98 -19.43
C SER A 82 19.99 -20.19 -20.29
N ALA A 83 20.37 -21.30 -19.64
CA ALA A 83 20.79 -22.54 -20.30
C ALA A 83 19.65 -23.55 -20.47
N ALA A 84 18.43 -23.21 -20.06
CA ALA A 84 17.20 -24.01 -20.15
C ALA A 84 16.20 -23.35 -21.09
#